data_AF-A0A7C3U0N7-F1
#
_entry.id   AF-A0A7C3U0N7-F1
#
_cell.length_a   1.000
_cell.length_b   1.000
_cell.length_c   1.000
_cell.angle_alpha   90.00
_cell.angle_beta   90.00
_cell.angle_gamma   90.00
#
_symmetry.space_group_name_H-M   'P 1'
#
loop_
_entity.id
_entity.type
_entity.pdbx_description
1 polymer ?
#
loop_
_entity_poly.entity_id
_entity_poly.type
_entity_poly.pdbx_seq_one_letter_code
_entity_poly.pdbx_strand_id
1 'polypeptide(L)' 'EKAAARGGYPTAVDFIRLCETKEQAAEIIDYLERRKEITGEYAARLREQLNRHGLRSFGKRRKPGVQPASP' A
#
# COMPACT_ATOMS: atom_id res chain seq x y z
N GLU A 1 12.81 0.09 15.55
CA GLU A 1 11.75 -0.83 15.10
C GLU A 1 11.89 -1.10 13.61
N LYS A 2 12.49 -2.24 13.28
CA LYS A 2 12.36 -2.86 11.96
C LYS A 2 11.03 -3.62 11.98
N ALA A 3 10.10 -3.24 11.11
CA ALA A 3 8.83 -3.95 10.98
C ALA A 3 9.13 -5.38 10.54
N ALA A 4 8.56 -6.32 11.28
CA ALA A 4 8.81 -7.74 11.16
C ALA A 4 8.42 -8.25 9.77
N ALA A 5 9.40 -8.79 9.04
CA ALA A 5 9.15 -9.79 8.02
C ALA A 5 8.74 -11.08 8.74
N ARG A 6 7.46 -11.15 9.16
CA ARG A 6 6.84 -12.42 9.56
C ARG A 6 6.58 -13.17 8.26
N GLY A 7 7.06 -14.42 8.18
CA GLY A 7 7.04 -15.28 6.99
C GLY A 7 5.64 -15.65 6.47
N GLY A 8 4.90 -14.66 6.00
CA GLY A 8 3.81 -14.78 5.04
C GLY A 8 4.23 -14.14 3.73
N TYR A 9 3.61 -14.56 2.62
CA TYR A 9 3.87 -13.98 1.31
C TYR A 9 3.72 -12.44 1.35
N PRO A 10 4.63 -11.67 0.70
CA PRO A 10 4.56 -10.22 0.70
C PRO A 10 3.24 -9.75 0.07
N THR A 11 2.56 -8.82 0.74
CA THR A 11 1.32 -8.22 0.24
C THR A 11 1.61 -7.06 -0.72
N ALA A 12 0.61 -6.61 -1.47
CA ALA A 12 0.74 -5.44 -2.35
C ALA A 12 1.33 -4.21 -1.64
N VAL A 13 0.93 -4.00 -0.38
CA VAL A 13 1.40 -2.88 0.45
C VAL A 13 2.88 -3.05 0.82
N ASP A 14 3.36 -4.28 1.00
CA ASP A 14 4.78 -4.53 1.29
C ASP A 14 5.66 -4.19 0.08
N PHE A 15 5.21 -4.51 -1.14
CA PHE A 15 5.91 -4.09 -2.35
C PHE A 15 5.90 -2.57 -2.52
N ILE A 16 4.76 -1.91 -2.29
CA ILE A 16 4.64 -0.45 -2.38
C ILE A 16 5.55 0.27 -1.37
N ARG A 17 5.74 -0.31 -0.17
CA ARG A 17 6.65 0.23 0.86
C ARG A 17 8.13 0.18 0.48
N LEU A 18 8.51 -0.67 -0.48
CA LEU A 18 9.86 -0.75 -1.01
C LEU A 18 10.12 0.30 -2.11
N CYS A 19 9.07 0.91 -2.66
CA CYS A 19 9.20 1.93 -3.69
C CYS A 19 9.68 3.27 -3.11
N GLU A 20 10.54 3.94 -3.86
CA GLU A 20 11.06 5.26 -3.50
C GLU A 20 10.26 6.39 -4.17
N THR A 21 9.66 6.10 -5.34
CA THR A 21 8.86 7.08 -6.09
C THR A 21 7.41 6.62 -6.32
N LYS A 22 6.52 7.59 -6.56
CA LYS A 22 5.10 7.30 -6.82
C LYS A 22 4.94 6.46 -8.08
N GLU A 23 5.79 6.69 -9.08
CA GLU A 23 5.76 5.99 -10.36
C GLU A 23 6.04 4.49 -10.13
N GLN A 24 7.07 4.17 -9.35
CA GLN A 24 7.38 2.77 -8.99
C GLN A 24 6.21 2.08 -8.29
N ALA A 25 5.55 2.74 -7.33
CA ALA A 25 4.39 2.14 -6.66
C ALA A 25 3.19 1.97 -7.59
N ALA A 26 2.97 2.90 -8.52
CA ALA A 26 1.91 2.78 -9.52
C ALA A 26 2.16 1.56 -10.42
N GLU A 27 3.40 1.32 -10.85
CA GLU A 27 3.79 0.15 -11.62
C GLU A 27 3.59 -1.15 -10.84
N ILE A 28 3.94 -1.18 -9.55
CA ILE A 28 3.70 -2.35 -8.68
C ILE A 28 2.20 -2.66 -8.57
N ILE A 29 1.36 -1.64 -8.38
CA ILE A 29 -0.10 -1.82 -8.30
C ILE A 29 -0.63 -2.40 -9.62
N ASP A 30 -0.19 -1.86 -10.76
CA ASP A 30 -0.59 -2.35 -12.09
C ASP A 30 -0.14 -3.79 -12.34
N TYR A 31 1.10 -4.12 -11.96
CA TYR A 31 1.65 -5.46 -12.06
C TYR A 31 0.84 -6.48 -11.26
N LEU A 32 0.48 -6.16 -10.02
CA LEU A 32 -0.29 -7.03 -9.14
C LEU A 32 -1.74 -7.19 -9.63
N GLU A 33 -2.34 -6.13 -10.17
CA GLU A 33 -3.68 -6.18 -10.78
C GLU A 33 -3.70 -7.06 -12.03
N ARG A 34 -2.72 -6.91 -12.93
CA ARG A 34 -2.59 -7.76 -14.13
C ARG A 34 -2.42 -9.23 -13.79
N ARG A 35 -1.70 -9.52 -12.72
CA ARG A 35 -1.53 -10.89 -12.20
C ARG A 35 -2.73 -11.41 -11.42
N LYS A 36 -3.76 -10.59 -11.19
CA LYS A 36 -4.92 -10.87 -10.33
C LYS A 36 -4.54 -11.23 -8.89
N GLU A 37 -3.37 -10.79 -8.42
CA GLU A 37 -2.96 -10.88 -7.01
C GLU A 37 -3.80 -9.93 -6.14
N ILE A 38 -4.29 -8.85 -6.76
CA ILE A 38 -5.25 -7.92 -6.18
C ILE A 38 -6.44 -7.70 -7.12
N THR A 39 -7.58 -7.32 -6.55
CA THR A 39 -8.77 -6.94 -7.33
C THR A 39 -8.59 -5.53 -7.91
N GLY A 40 -9.27 -5.24 -9.03
CA GLY A 40 -9.22 -3.90 -9.63
C GLY A 40 -9.78 -2.81 -8.70
N GLU A 41 -10.78 -3.13 -7.88
CA GLU A 41 -11.27 -2.21 -6.84
C GLU A 41 -10.17 -1.89 -5.81
N TYR A 42 -9.41 -2.90 -5.38
CA TYR A 42 -8.31 -2.68 -4.44
C TYR A 42 -7.17 -1.90 -5.09
N ALA A 43 -6.81 -2.20 -6.34
CA ALA A 43 -5.83 -1.46 -7.11
C ALA A 43 -6.21 0.03 -7.27
N ALA A 44 -7.48 0.31 -7.58
CA ALA A 44 -8.00 1.67 -7.68
C ALA A 44 -7.87 2.44 -6.35
N ARG A 45 -8.21 1.81 -5.21
CA ARG A 45 -8.02 2.41 -3.88
C ARG A 45 -6.55 2.71 -3.59
N LEU A 46 -5.64 1.79 -3.92
CA LEU A 46 -4.20 2.01 -3.74
C LEU A 46 -3.71 3.19 -4.61
N ARG A 47 -4.14 3.28 -5.87
CA ARG A 47 -3.79 4.43 -6.74
C ARG A 47 -4.30 5.75 -6.18
N GLU A 48 -5.55 5.79 -5.69
CA GLU A 48 -6.11 6.99 -5.08
C GLU A 48 -5.33 7.41 -3.82
N GLN A 49 -5.03 6.45 -2.94
CA GLN A 49 -4.25 6.70 -1.73
C GLN A 49 -2.83 7.21 -2.06
N LEU A 50 -2.19 6.62 -3.07
CA LEU A 50 -0.87 7.02 -3.55
C LEU A 50 -0.88 8.44 -4.12
N ASN A 51 -1.93 8.81 -4.85
CA ASN A 51 -2.03 10.13 -5.43
C ASN A 51 -2.32 11.20 -4.37
N ARG A 52 -3.30 10.95 -3.49
CA ARG A 52 -3.72 11.89 -2.42
C ARG A 52 -2.69 12.06 -1.32
N HIS A 53 -2.09 10.97 -0.84
CA HIS A 53 -1.27 10.97 0.36
C HIS A 53 0.22 10.61 0.12
N GLY A 54 0.55 10.13 -1.08
CA GLY A 54 1.91 9.71 -1.43
C GLY A 54 2.33 8.37 -0.82
N LEU A 55 3.53 7.91 -1.20
CA LEU A 55 4.12 6.63 -0.76
C LEU A 55 4.17 6.46 0.76
N ARG A 56 4.40 7.56 1.49
CA ARG A 56 4.51 7.54 2.96
C ARG A 56 3.19 7.20 3.66
N SER A 57 2.07 7.19 2.95
CA SER A 57 0.75 6.80 3.47
C SER A 57 0.58 5.28 3.60
N PHE A 58 1.28 4.49 2.79
CA PHE A 58 1.25 3.03 2.87
C PHE A 58 2.01 2.50 4.11
N GLY A 59 2.79 3.35 4.78
CA GLY A 59 3.27 3.09 6.13
C GLY A 59 4.30 4.09 6.69
N LYS A 60 4.13 4.43 7.97
CA LYS A 60 5.18 4.61 9.00
C LYS A 60 4.59 4.12 10.33
N ARG A 61 5.42 3.51 11.21
CA ARG A 61 5.06 2.78 12.47
C ARG A 61 3.64 3.04 12.97
N ARG A 62 2.87 1.97 13.20
CA ARG A 62 1.59 2.00 13.93
C ARG A 62 1.66 3.01 15.09
N LYS A 63 0.79 4.02 15.09
CA LYS A 63 0.20 4.50 16.34
C LYS A 63 -1.22 3.96 16.41
N PRO A 64 -1.54 3.08 17.39
CA PRO A 64 -2.90 2.63 17.60
C PRO A 64 -3.75 3.81 18.08
N GLY A 65 -4.94 3.96 17.49
CA GLY A 65 -5.96 4.90 17.97
C GLY A 65 -6.11 6.12 17.08
N VAL A 66 -7.07 6.05 16.15
CA VAL A 66 -8.11 7.04 15.86
C VAL A 66 -8.71 6.60 14.52
N GLN A 67 -9.88 5.96 14.59
CA GLN A 67 -10.80 5.95 13.47
C GLN A 67 -11.42 7.35 13.42
N PRO A 68 -11.39 8.09 12.31
CA PRO A 68 -12.27 9.24 12.18
C PRO A 68 -13.70 8.68 12.20
N ALA A 69 -14.44 9.05 13.25
CA ALA A 69 -15.85 8.78 13.37
C ALA A 69 -16.54 9.27 12.08
N SER A 70 -17.26 8.37 11.41
CA SER A 70 -18.33 8.82 10.52
C SER A 70 -19.50 9.25 11.40
N PRO A 71 -20.18 10.36 11.08
CA PRO A 71 -21.21 10.98 11.92
C PRO A 71 -22.42 10.08 12.17
#